data_AF-A0A2V5Z5X6-F1
#
_entry.id   AF-A0A2V5Z5X6-F1
#
_cell.length_a   1.000
_cell.length_b   1.000
_cell.length_c   1.000
_cell.angle_alpha   90.00
_cell.angle_beta   90.00
_cell.angle_gamma   90.00
#
_symmetry.space_group_name_H-M   'P 1'
#
loop_
_entity.id
_entity.type
_entity.pdbx_description
1 polymer ?
#
loop_
_entity_poly.entity_id
_entity_poly.type
_entity_poly.pdbx_seq_one_letter_code
_entity_poly.pdbx_strand_id
1 'polypeptide(L)'
;MDANSELEVSTRKAAEAGNVQAMSNLGGLLLVKGQYEEAERWFRQSAERGDPTGMSNLAALLSDRAPAEAETWLRRAAPHRETQALHNLGFMLHQRGAVDEAAKWYLMAAQRGYASSMYNYAKLIEETDPLEADRWWERAAGTGDVGSMRKLAERLQVRDPERAAAWARKAEESARGASG
;
A
#
# COMPACT_ATOMS: atom_id res chain seq x y z
N MET A 1 -25.20 23.61 -3.81
CA MET A 1 -23.82 23.29 -3.37
C MET A 1 -23.84 21.84 -2.95
N ASP A 2 -23.07 20.96 -3.58
CA ASP A 2 -23.05 19.56 -3.19
C ASP A 2 -22.15 19.35 -1.96
N ALA A 3 -22.39 18.31 -1.17
CA ALA A 3 -21.64 18.06 0.07
C ALA A 3 -20.11 17.96 -0.15
N ASN A 4 -19.69 17.60 -1.36
CA ASN A 4 -18.29 17.50 -1.74
C ASN A 4 -17.63 18.87 -1.89
N SER A 5 -18.37 19.88 -2.37
CA SER A 5 -17.90 21.27 -2.45
C SER A 5 -17.77 21.95 -1.08
N GLU A 6 -18.67 21.69 -0.14
CA GLU A 6 -18.58 22.25 1.22
C GLU A 6 -17.43 21.62 2.02
N LEU A 7 -17.22 20.31 1.87
CA LEU A 7 -16.10 19.60 2.50
C LEU A 7 -14.75 20.14 2.02
N GLU A 8 -14.58 20.35 0.71
CA GLU A 8 -13.33 20.94 0.20
C GLU A 8 -13.11 22.34 0.76
N VAL A 9 -14.12 23.22 0.71
CA VAL A 9 -14.00 24.59 1.21
C VAL A 9 -13.58 24.62 2.69
N SER A 10 -14.22 23.79 3.51
CA SER A 10 -13.87 23.67 4.94
C SER A 10 -12.45 23.12 5.13
N THR A 11 -12.10 22.06 4.40
CA THR A 11 -10.77 21.43 4.47
C THR A 11 -9.68 22.41 4.01
N ARG A 12 -9.93 23.17 2.96
CA ARG A 12 -9.03 24.20 2.42
C ARG A 12 -8.76 25.29 3.44
N LYS A 13 -9.81 25.83 4.06
CA LYS A 13 -9.66 26.84 5.11
C LYS A 13 -8.81 26.32 6.29
N ALA A 14 -9.00 25.07 6.70
CA ALA A 14 -8.20 24.46 7.75
C ALA A 14 -6.73 24.24 7.34
N ALA A 15 -6.48 23.80 6.11
CA ALA A 15 -5.14 23.64 5.56
C ALA A 15 -4.39 24.97 5.47
N GLU A 16 -5.05 26.02 4.98
CA GLU A 16 -4.53 27.39 4.93
C GLU A 16 -4.25 27.96 6.32
N ALA A 17 -5.04 27.58 7.33
CA ALA A 17 -4.80 27.91 8.73
C ALA A 17 -3.64 27.11 9.36
N GLY A 18 -2.96 26.25 8.60
CA GLY A 18 -1.78 25.52 9.04
C GLY A 18 -2.06 24.13 9.63
N ASN A 19 -3.29 23.62 9.56
CA ASN A 19 -3.62 22.28 10.02
C ASN A 19 -2.99 21.24 9.09
N VAL A 20 -2.01 20.49 9.60
CA VAL A 20 -1.21 19.53 8.80
C VAL A 20 -2.06 18.39 8.24
N GLN A 21 -2.97 17.82 9.03
CA GLN A 21 -3.86 16.76 8.55
C GLN A 21 -4.79 17.27 7.44
N ALA A 22 -5.29 18.50 7.57
CA ALA A 22 -6.12 19.13 6.55
C ALA A 22 -5.34 19.36 5.25
N MET A 23 -4.04 19.67 5.31
CA MET A 23 -3.19 19.75 4.11
C MET A 23 -3.16 18.41 3.36
N SER A 24 -2.93 17.30 4.06
CA SER A 24 -2.95 15.97 3.43
C SER A 24 -4.32 15.57 2.91
N ASN A 25 -5.39 15.87 3.66
CA ASN A 25 -6.75 15.57 3.21
C ASN A 25 -7.11 16.39 1.97
N LEU A 26 -6.76 17.68 1.94
CA LEU A 26 -6.97 18.54 0.78
C LEU A 26 -6.18 18.05 -0.43
N GLY A 27 -4.92 17.67 -0.24
CA GLY A 27 -4.11 17.06 -1.30
C GLY A 27 -4.80 15.83 -1.89
N GLY A 28 -5.38 14.96 -1.05
CA GLY A 28 -6.14 13.79 -1.50
C GLY A 28 -7.39 14.15 -2.31
N LEU A 29 -8.16 15.15 -1.86
CA LEU A 29 -9.35 15.63 -2.59
C LEU A 29 -8.97 16.21 -3.96
N LEU A 30 -7.91 17.02 -4.02
CA LEU A 30 -7.41 17.62 -5.25
C LEU A 30 -6.88 16.56 -6.23
N LEU A 31 -6.22 15.52 -5.71
CA LEU A 31 -5.74 14.40 -6.51
C LEU A 31 -6.89 13.68 -7.22
N VAL A 32 -7.99 13.40 -6.52
CA VAL A 32 -9.20 12.78 -7.08
C VAL A 32 -9.83 13.68 -8.17
N LYS A 33 -9.68 15.00 -8.05
CA LYS A 33 -10.15 15.98 -9.05
C LYS A 33 -9.18 16.16 -10.23
N GLY A 34 -8.05 15.47 -10.25
CA GLY A 34 -7.02 15.61 -11.28
C GLY A 34 -6.21 16.91 -11.19
N GLN A 35 -6.24 17.58 -10.04
CA GLN A 35 -5.49 18.82 -9.80
C GLN A 35 -4.12 18.48 -9.18
N TYR A 36 -3.29 17.79 -9.96
CA TYR A 36 -2.06 17.15 -9.49
C TYR A 36 -1.02 18.13 -8.92
N GLU A 37 -0.82 19.28 -9.57
CA GLU A 37 0.18 20.27 -9.14
C GLU A 37 -0.21 20.91 -7.81
N GLU A 38 -1.50 21.15 -7.59
CA GLU A 38 -1.99 21.71 -6.34
C GLU A 38 -1.97 20.65 -5.23
N ALA A 39 -2.38 19.41 -5.55
CA ALA A 39 -2.26 18.28 -4.64
C ALA A 39 -0.81 18.09 -4.15
N GLU A 40 0.17 18.14 -5.06
CA GLU A 40 1.59 18.08 -4.73
C GLU A 40 1.99 19.15 -3.72
N ARG A 41 1.58 20.40 -3.94
CA ARG A 41 1.93 21.52 -3.05
C ARG A 41 1.43 21.29 -1.63
N TRP A 42 0.21 20.78 -1.48
CA TRP A 42 -0.36 20.49 -0.18
C TRP A 42 0.27 19.27 0.50
N PHE A 43 0.51 18.19 -0.25
CA PHE A 43 1.25 17.05 0.28
C PHE A 43 2.67 17.41 0.69
N ARG A 44 3.38 18.26 -0.08
CA ARG A 44 4.72 18.75 0.26
C ARG A 44 4.71 19.57 1.54
N GLN A 45 3.81 20.54 1.68
CA GLN A 45 3.69 21.31 2.92
C GLN A 45 3.39 20.41 4.13
N SER A 46 2.54 19.41 3.96
CA SER A 46 2.22 18.45 5.01
C SER A 46 3.42 17.57 5.39
N ALA A 47 4.10 17.02 4.39
CA ALA A 47 5.28 16.18 4.54
C ALA A 47 6.45 16.93 5.21
N GLU A 48 6.69 18.18 4.83
CA GLU A 48 7.70 19.04 5.43
C GLU A 48 7.43 19.30 6.91
N ARG A 49 6.16 19.30 7.33
CA ARG A 49 5.73 19.44 8.73
C ARG A 49 5.69 18.13 9.51
N GLY A 50 6.13 17.03 8.91
CA GLY A 50 6.27 15.76 9.59
C GLY A 50 5.05 14.84 9.51
N ASP A 51 4.03 15.14 8.70
CA ASP A 51 2.89 14.24 8.55
C ASP A 51 3.21 13.03 7.67
N PRO A 52 3.13 11.80 8.21
CA PRO A 52 3.42 10.57 7.46
C PRO A 52 2.47 10.34 6.29
N THR A 53 1.21 10.81 6.38
CA THR A 53 0.24 10.69 5.29
C THR A 53 0.65 11.56 4.11
N GLY A 54 1.01 12.82 4.39
CA GLY A 54 1.55 13.75 3.40
C GLY A 54 2.81 13.23 2.73
N MET A 55 3.76 12.67 3.51
CA MET A 55 4.97 12.05 2.96
C MET A 55 4.66 10.87 2.04
N SER A 56 3.76 9.98 2.44
CA SER A 56 3.40 8.78 1.67
C SER A 56 2.70 9.13 0.36
N ASN A 57 1.77 10.08 0.39
CA ASN A 57 1.04 10.53 -0.79
C ASN A 57 1.91 11.36 -1.73
N LEU A 58 2.78 12.21 -1.19
CA LEU A 58 3.78 12.92 -1.98
C LEU A 58 4.71 11.95 -2.71
N ALA A 59 5.18 10.91 -2.01
CA ALA A 59 6.02 9.89 -2.61
C ALA A 59 5.30 9.11 -3.71
N ALA A 60 4.02 8.75 -3.51
CA ALA A 60 3.23 8.10 -4.54
C ALA A 60 3.08 8.99 -5.79
N LEU A 61 2.88 10.30 -5.61
CA LEU A 61 2.79 11.25 -6.73
C LEU A 61 4.15 11.49 -7.44
N LEU A 62 5.24 11.31 -6.71
CA LEU A 62 6.61 11.47 -7.21
C LEU A 62 7.19 10.20 -7.83
N SER A 63 6.57 9.02 -7.64
CA SER A 63 7.21 7.72 -7.89
C SER A 63 7.83 7.58 -9.27
N ASP A 64 7.14 8.10 -10.29
CA ASP A 64 7.53 7.93 -11.68
C ASP A 64 8.43 9.07 -12.16
N ARG A 65 8.18 10.29 -11.69
CA ARG A 65 8.89 11.51 -12.16
C ARG A 65 10.14 11.85 -11.35
N ALA A 66 10.20 11.44 -10.08
CA ALA A 66 11.27 11.75 -9.14
C ALA A 66 11.43 10.63 -8.10
N PRO A 67 11.78 9.40 -8.54
CA PRO A 67 11.85 8.22 -7.66
C PRO A 67 12.81 8.37 -6.47
N ALA A 68 13.90 9.14 -6.62
CA ALA A 68 14.83 9.40 -5.52
C ALA A 68 14.23 10.30 -4.42
N GLU A 69 13.45 11.31 -4.81
CA GLU A 69 12.72 12.15 -3.86
C GLU A 69 11.60 11.34 -3.19
N ALA A 70 10.87 10.54 -3.96
CA ALA A 70 9.83 9.66 -3.45
C ALA A 70 10.35 8.67 -2.39
N GLU A 71 11.50 8.03 -2.67
CA GLU A 71 12.15 7.14 -1.71
C GLU A 71 12.53 7.88 -0.41
N THR A 72 13.05 9.10 -0.53
CA THR A 72 13.43 9.93 0.62
C THR A 72 12.22 10.19 1.51
N TRP A 73 11.07 10.52 0.93
CA TRP A 73 9.83 10.73 1.67
C TRP A 73 9.30 9.44 2.30
N LEU A 74 9.33 8.31 1.60
CA LEU A 74 8.92 7.02 2.16
C LEU A 74 9.80 6.57 3.32
N ARG A 75 11.13 6.76 3.22
CA ARG A 75 12.06 6.48 4.31
C ARG A 75 11.81 7.37 5.53
N ARG A 76 11.41 8.64 5.33
CA ARG A 76 10.99 9.52 6.43
C ARG A 76 9.64 9.12 7.03
N ALA A 77 8.71 8.61 6.23
CA ALA A 77 7.40 8.16 6.71
C ALA A 77 7.45 6.82 7.47
N ALA A 78 8.34 5.92 7.07
CA ALA A 78 8.42 4.56 7.60
C ALA A 78 8.56 4.45 9.14
N PRO A 79 9.38 5.27 9.84
CA PRO A 79 9.45 5.28 11.31
C PRO A 79 8.13 5.60 12.00
N HIS A 80 7.25 6.37 11.35
CA HIS A 80 5.94 6.74 11.89
C HIS A 80 4.89 5.63 11.74
N ARG A 81 5.33 4.42 11.37
CA ARG A 81 4.53 3.19 11.38
C ARG A 81 3.32 3.19 10.45
N GLU A 82 3.31 4.07 9.45
CA GLU A 82 2.34 3.97 8.36
C GLU A 82 2.61 2.69 7.57
N THR A 83 1.75 1.70 7.77
CA THR A 83 1.87 0.38 7.16
C THR A 83 1.90 0.47 5.62
N GLN A 84 1.19 1.47 5.07
CA GLN A 84 1.22 1.79 3.64
C GLN A 84 2.58 2.36 3.19
N ALA A 85 3.23 3.21 3.99
CA ALA A 85 4.56 3.73 3.68
C ALA A 85 5.61 2.60 3.61
N LEU A 86 5.54 1.66 4.56
CA LEU A 86 6.41 0.48 4.58
C LEU A 86 6.20 -0.38 3.33
N HIS A 87 4.94 -0.62 2.93
CA HIS A 87 4.61 -1.33 1.70
C HIS A 87 5.17 -0.62 0.46
N ASN A 88 4.88 0.67 0.32
CA ASN A 88 5.28 1.47 -0.84
C ASN A 88 6.81 1.54 -0.98
N LEU A 89 7.54 1.61 0.15
CA LEU A 89 9.00 1.56 0.14
C LEU A 89 9.51 0.20 -0.34
N GLY A 90 8.93 -0.89 0.16
CA GLY A 90 9.25 -2.24 -0.30
C GLY A 90 9.00 -2.41 -1.81
N PHE A 91 7.88 -1.88 -2.30
CA PHE A 91 7.52 -1.91 -3.71
C PHE A 91 8.50 -1.14 -4.60
N MET A 92 8.85 0.09 -4.20
CA MET A 92 9.80 0.91 -4.94
C MET A 92 11.19 0.27 -4.99
N LEU A 93 11.67 -0.27 -3.87
CA LEU A 93 12.97 -0.96 -3.82
C LEU A 93 12.97 -2.23 -4.66
N HIS A 94 11.87 -2.98 -4.64
CA HIS A 94 11.71 -4.18 -5.46
C HIS A 94 11.76 -3.87 -6.96
N GLN A 95 11.06 -2.83 -7.42
CA GLN A 95 11.11 -2.42 -8.84
C GLN A 95 12.51 -2.03 -9.30
N ARG A 96 13.36 -1.59 -8.38
CA ARG A 96 14.74 -1.16 -8.65
C ARG A 96 15.76 -2.29 -8.50
N GLY A 97 15.30 -3.51 -8.22
CA GLY A 97 16.15 -4.69 -8.04
C GLY A 97 16.82 -4.79 -6.66
N ALA A 98 16.50 -3.92 -5.71
CA ALA A 98 17.01 -3.98 -4.33
C ALA A 98 16.21 -5.00 -3.50
N VAL A 99 16.23 -6.27 -3.93
CA VAL A 99 15.36 -7.35 -3.42
C VAL A 99 15.52 -7.56 -1.91
N ASP A 100 16.76 -7.66 -1.42
CA ASP A 100 17.04 -7.89 0.01
C ASP A 100 16.53 -6.76 0.90
N GLU A 101 16.58 -5.52 0.40
CA GLU A 101 16.06 -4.38 1.15
C GLU A 101 14.55 -4.34 1.08
N ALA A 102 13.97 -4.57 -0.10
CA ALA A 102 12.52 -4.67 -0.29
C ALA A 102 11.89 -5.71 0.63
N ALA A 103 12.52 -6.88 0.78
CA ALA A 103 12.06 -7.95 1.66
C ALA A 103 11.94 -7.48 3.11
N LYS A 104 12.90 -6.70 3.62
CA LYS A 104 12.85 -6.14 4.99
C LYS A 104 11.65 -5.22 5.17
N TRP A 105 11.38 -4.35 4.20
CA TRP A 105 10.28 -3.40 4.26
C TRP A 105 8.91 -4.08 4.13
N TYR A 106 8.78 -5.03 3.20
CA TYR A 106 7.58 -5.84 3.09
C TYR A 106 7.33 -6.66 4.36
N LEU A 107 8.35 -7.29 4.93
CA LEU A 107 8.20 -8.06 6.17
C LEU A 107 7.66 -7.18 7.32
N MET A 108 8.18 -5.96 7.49
CA MET A 108 7.68 -5.04 8.51
C MET A 108 6.22 -4.64 8.31
N ALA A 109 5.77 -4.45 7.07
CA ALA A 109 4.37 -4.19 6.75
C ALA A 109 3.49 -5.45 6.90
N ALA A 110 4.00 -6.62 6.51
CA ALA A 110 3.33 -7.91 6.61
C ALA A 110 3.07 -8.29 8.08
N GLN A 111 4.06 -8.09 8.95
CA GLN A 111 3.93 -8.29 10.40
C GLN A 111 2.82 -7.42 11.03
N ARG A 112 2.51 -6.27 10.42
CA ARG A 112 1.43 -5.35 10.83
C ARG A 112 0.07 -5.64 10.20
N GLY A 113 -0.06 -6.71 9.42
CA GLY A 113 -1.34 -7.12 8.86
C GLY A 113 -1.59 -6.68 7.40
N TYR A 114 -0.61 -6.07 6.73
CA TYR A 114 -0.81 -5.63 5.34
C TYR A 114 -0.77 -6.81 4.38
N ALA A 115 -1.93 -7.24 3.90
CA ALA A 115 -2.10 -8.43 3.08
C ALA A 115 -1.22 -8.41 1.81
N SER A 116 -1.19 -7.29 1.10
CA SER A 116 -0.36 -7.15 -0.11
C SER A 116 1.14 -7.28 0.19
N SER A 117 1.59 -6.86 1.38
CA SER A 117 2.99 -7.03 1.79
C SER A 117 3.28 -8.46 2.24
N MET A 118 2.33 -9.16 2.85
CA MET A 118 2.46 -10.59 3.12
C MET A 118 2.64 -11.36 1.81
N TYR A 119 1.80 -11.09 0.82
CA TYR A 119 1.90 -11.69 -0.51
C TYR A 119 3.24 -11.38 -1.19
N ASN A 120 3.64 -10.10 -1.21
CA ASN A 120 4.89 -9.69 -1.85
C ASN A 120 6.11 -10.25 -1.13
N TYR A 121 6.14 -10.25 0.21
CA TYR A 121 7.22 -10.86 0.97
C TYR A 121 7.33 -12.36 0.66
N ALA A 122 6.21 -13.10 0.72
CA ALA A 122 6.16 -14.52 0.40
C ALA A 122 6.69 -14.81 -1.01
N LYS A 123 6.33 -13.97 -2.00
CA LYS A 123 6.84 -14.07 -3.36
C LYS A 123 8.35 -13.90 -3.44
N LEU A 124 8.94 -12.98 -2.67
CA LEU A 124 10.39 -12.75 -2.66
C LEU A 124 11.17 -13.92 -2.06
N ILE A 125 10.58 -14.64 -1.09
CA ILE A 125 11.24 -15.75 -0.40
C ILE A 125 10.81 -17.13 -0.93
N GLU A 126 9.96 -17.21 -1.96
CA GLU A 126 9.36 -18.48 -2.43
C GLU A 126 10.42 -19.55 -2.76
N GLU A 127 11.53 -19.14 -3.37
CA GLU A 127 12.61 -20.05 -3.78
C GLU A 127 13.52 -20.40 -2.61
N THR A 128 13.76 -19.47 -1.69
CA THR A 128 14.72 -19.63 -0.59
C THR A 128 14.11 -20.26 0.66
N ASP A 129 12.86 -19.96 0.96
CA ASP A 129 12.08 -20.52 2.05
C ASP A 129 10.60 -20.73 1.64
N PRO A 130 10.32 -21.81 0.88
CA PRO A 130 8.97 -22.09 0.39
C PRO A 130 7.96 -22.38 1.51
N LEU A 131 8.41 -22.85 2.68
CA LEU A 131 7.52 -23.14 3.81
C LEU A 131 7.09 -21.87 4.53
N GLU A 132 8.01 -20.92 4.70
CA GLU A 132 7.65 -19.60 5.23
C GLU A 132 6.81 -18.82 4.22
N ALA A 133 7.10 -18.92 2.92
CA ALA A 133 6.27 -18.33 1.87
C ALA A 133 4.82 -18.83 1.93
N ASP A 134 4.62 -20.15 2.02
CA ASP A 134 3.29 -20.77 2.17
C ASP A 134 2.53 -20.18 3.37
N ARG A 135 3.19 -20.02 4.53
CA ARG A 135 2.58 -19.45 5.75
C ARG A 135 2.15 -18.00 5.57
N TRP A 136 2.96 -17.19 4.89
CA TRP A 136 2.60 -15.79 4.63
C TRP A 136 1.45 -15.67 3.63
N TRP A 137 1.41 -16.49 2.58
CA TRP A 137 0.24 -16.56 1.71
C TRP A 137 -1.00 -17.08 2.43
N GLU A 138 -0.89 -18.07 3.31
CA GLU A 138 -2.03 -18.52 4.13
C GLU A 138 -2.58 -17.38 5.00
N ARG A 139 -1.70 -16.59 5.62
CA ARG A 139 -2.11 -15.42 6.42
C ARG A 139 -2.79 -14.36 5.57
N ALA A 140 -2.24 -14.03 4.40
CA ALA A 140 -2.83 -13.06 3.47
C ALA A 140 -4.16 -13.54 2.89
N ALA A 141 -4.26 -14.82 2.50
CA ALA A 141 -5.51 -15.43 2.06
C ALA A 141 -6.57 -15.42 3.18
N GLY A 142 -6.13 -15.55 4.44
CA GLY A 142 -6.97 -15.38 5.63
C GLY A 142 -7.61 -13.99 5.75
N THR A 143 -6.95 -12.94 5.26
CA THR A 143 -7.49 -11.56 5.28
C THR A 143 -8.37 -11.23 4.08
N GLY A 144 -8.63 -12.19 3.17
CA GLY A 144 -9.39 -11.94 1.95
C GLY A 144 -8.54 -11.63 0.72
N ASP A 145 -7.21 -11.70 0.79
CA ASP A 145 -6.36 -11.42 -0.37
C ASP A 145 -6.51 -12.50 -1.46
N VAL A 146 -7.14 -12.12 -2.56
CA VAL A 146 -7.47 -13.01 -3.68
C VAL A 146 -6.21 -13.54 -4.36
N GLY A 147 -5.15 -12.73 -4.45
CA GLY A 147 -3.87 -13.14 -5.05
C GLY A 147 -3.24 -14.31 -4.29
N SER A 148 -3.21 -14.22 -2.97
CA SER A 148 -2.71 -15.26 -2.08
C SER A 148 -3.57 -16.52 -2.11
N MET A 149 -4.90 -16.38 -2.14
CA MET A 149 -5.80 -17.54 -2.28
C MET A 149 -5.51 -18.32 -3.57
N ARG A 150 -5.35 -17.62 -4.70
CA ARG A 150 -5.02 -18.26 -5.98
C ARG A 150 -3.65 -18.92 -5.94
N LYS A 151 -2.65 -18.26 -5.36
CA LYS A 151 -1.30 -18.81 -5.24
C LYS A 151 -1.24 -20.07 -4.37
N LEU A 152 -2.02 -20.12 -3.28
CA LEU A 152 -2.17 -21.33 -2.47
C LEU A 152 -2.90 -22.44 -3.22
N ALA A 153 -3.96 -22.12 -3.96
CA ALA A 153 -4.68 -23.11 -4.77
C ALA A 153 -3.73 -23.78 -5.78
N GLU A 154 -2.94 -23.00 -6.50
CA GLU A 154 -1.92 -23.50 -7.42
C GLU A 154 -0.91 -24.42 -6.72
N ARG A 155 -0.34 -23.98 -5.59
CA ARG A 155 0.70 -24.74 -4.88
C ARG A 155 0.19 -26.01 -4.21
N LEU A 156 -1.06 -26.01 -3.77
CA LEU A 156 -1.69 -27.17 -3.15
C LEU A 156 -2.29 -28.14 -4.17
N GLN A 157 -2.35 -27.79 -5.45
CA GLN A 157 -3.05 -28.59 -6.47
C GLN A 157 -2.62 -30.06 -6.50
N VAL A 158 -1.33 -30.35 -6.29
CA VAL A 158 -0.79 -31.72 -6.27
C VAL A 158 -0.79 -32.32 -4.87
N ARG A 159 -0.49 -31.53 -3.84
CA ARG A 159 -0.27 -32.00 -2.45
C ARG A 159 -1.56 -32.17 -1.67
N ASP A 160 -2.56 -31.32 -1.93
CA ASP A 160 -3.83 -31.24 -1.23
C ASP A 160 -4.91 -30.60 -2.13
N PRO A 161 -5.49 -31.37 -3.07
CA PRO A 161 -6.44 -30.86 -4.06
C PRO A 161 -7.74 -30.36 -3.43
N GLU A 162 -8.14 -30.88 -2.26
CA GLU A 162 -9.33 -30.41 -1.55
C GLU A 162 -9.13 -29.01 -0.98
N ARG A 163 -8.00 -28.77 -0.29
CA ARG A 163 -7.65 -27.42 0.16
C ARG A 163 -7.41 -26.48 -1.00
N ALA A 164 -6.83 -26.96 -2.10
CA ALA A 164 -6.66 -26.16 -3.32
C ALA A 164 -8.01 -25.67 -3.87
N ALA A 165 -8.98 -26.58 -4.03
CA ALA A 165 -10.33 -26.26 -4.49
C ALA A 165 -11.06 -25.31 -3.53
N ALA A 166 -10.88 -25.48 -2.22
CA ALA A 166 -11.45 -24.58 -1.22
C ALA A 166 -10.94 -23.14 -1.36
N TRP A 167 -9.62 -22.96 -1.55
CA TRP A 167 -9.04 -21.63 -1.78
C TRP A 167 -9.44 -21.02 -3.12
N ALA A 168 -9.49 -21.82 -4.19
CA ALA A 168 -9.93 -21.36 -5.51
C ALA A 168 -11.37 -20.82 -5.47
N ARG A 169 -12.30 -21.55 -4.86
CA ARG A 169 -13.69 -21.11 -4.67
C ARG A 169 -13.78 -19.81 -3.88
N LYS A 170 -13.04 -19.71 -2.76
CA LYS A 170 -13.04 -18.50 -1.93
C LYS A 170 -12.49 -17.28 -2.70
N ALA A 171 -11.49 -17.48 -3.56
CA ALA A 171 -10.93 -16.45 -4.41
C ALA A 171 -11.97 -15.91 -5.42
N GLU A 172 -12.74 -16.81 -6.03
CA GLU A 172 -13.80 -16.43 -6.97
C GLU A 172 -14.95 -15.67 -6.30
N GLU A 173 -15.40 -16.15 -5.13
CA GLU A 173 -16.45 -15.50 -4.34
C GLU A 173 -16.02 -14.08 -3.95
N SER A 174 -14.78 -13.94 -3.47
CA SER A 174 -14.22 -12.65 -3.05
C SER A 174 -14.04 -11.69 -4.24
N ALA A 175 -13.67 -12.19 -5.42
CA ALA A 175 -13.57 -11.38 -6.63
C ALA A 175 -14.94 -10.88 -7.14
N ARG A 176 -15.99 -11.71 -7.02
CA ARG A 176 -17.36 -11.34 -7.40
C ARG A 176 -17.95 -10.30 -6.45
N GLY A 177 -17.72 -10.44 -5.14
CA GLY A 177 -18.21 -9.49 -4.13
C GLY A 177 -17.59 -8.10 -4.19
N ALA A 178 -16.39 -7.96 -4.78
CA ALA A 178 -15.75 -6.65 -4.97
C ALA A 178 -16.22 -5.89 -6.23
N SER A 179 -17.04 -6.52 -7.09
CA SER A 179 -17.46 -5.98 -8.40
C SER A 179 -18.91 -5.48 -8.44
N GLY A 180 -19.63 -5.49 -7.32
CA GLY A 180 -21.03 -5.07 -7.19
C GLY A 180 -21.20 -4.00 -6.13
#